data_AF-A0A1N7G4D9-F1
#
_entry.id   AF-A0A1N7G4D9-F1
#
_cell.length_a   1.000
_cell.length_b   1.000
_cell.length_c   1.000
_cell.angle_alpha   90.00
_cell.angle_beta   90.00
_cell.angle_gamma   90.00
#
_symmetry.space_group_name_H-M   'P 1'
#
loop_
_entity.id
_entity.type
_entity.pdbx_description
1 polymer ?
#
loop_
_entity_poly.entity_id
_entity_poly.type
_entity_poly.pdbx_seq_one_letter_code
_entity_poly.pdbx_strand_id
1 'polypeptide(L)' 'MQYIVKRQHYGDKQYYAGDIRIVQDDFIAKKLKELGLIADKPSKTTKTKADA' A
#
# COMPACT_ATOMS: atom_id res chain seq x y z
N MET A 1 7.76 0.41 -8.55
CA MET A 1 6.48 -0.32 -8.71
C MET A 1 5.42 0.26 -7.76
N GLN A 2 4.12 0.16 -8.11
CA GLN A 2 3.01 0.70 -7.32
C GLN A 2 2.28 -0.40 -6.54
N TYR A 3 2.07 -0.18 -5.25
CA TYR A 3 1.43 -1.14 -4.35
C TYR A 3 0.34 -0.47 -3.53
N ILE A 4 -0.71 -1.21 -3.16
CA ILE A 4 -1.70 -0.75 -2.20
C ILE A 4 -1.20 -1.00 -0.79
N VAL A 5 -1.28 0.02 0.05
CA VAL A 5 -1.00 -0.07 1.48
C VAL A 5 -2.14 -0.82 2.15
N LYS A 6 -1.82 -1.95 2.79
CA LYS A 6 -2.79 -2.76 3.55
C LYS A 6 -2.89 -2.32 5.00
N ARG A 7 -1.77 -1.88 5.58
CA ARG A 7 -1.69 -1.44 6.97
C ARG A 7 -1.23 0.01 7.03
N GLN A 8 -2.05 0.84 7.66
CA GLN A 8 -1.71 2.23 7.89
C GLN A 8 -0.46 2.36 8.77
N HIS A 9 0.36 3.35 8.48
CA HIS A 9 1.57 3.65 9.22
C HIS A 9 1.64 5.14 9.51
N TYR A 10 1.84 5.47 10.78
CA TYR A 10 2.01 6.83 11.27
C TYR A 10 3.44 6.92 11.82
N GLY A 11 4.25 7.76 11.19
CA GLY A 11 5.68 7.89 11.43
C GLY A 11 6.26 8.92 10.44
N ASP A 12 7.53 8.77 10.07
CA ASP A 12 8.22 9.70 9.16
C ASP A 12 7.55 9.85 7.80
N LYS A 13 6.86 8.80 7.34
CA LYS A 13 6.01 8.84 6.16
C LYS A 13 4.66 8.25 6.51
N GLN A 14 3.65 9.12 6.46
CA GLN A 14 2.28 8.73 6.70
C GLN A 14 1.72 8.01 5.48
N TYR A 15 1.19 6.81 5.71
CA TYR A 15 0.51 6.01 4.69
C TYR A 15 -0.84 5.56 5.24
N TYR A 16 -1.91 5.81 4.48
CA TYR A 16 -3.24 5.32 4.84
C TYR A 16 -3.50 3.95 4.20
N ALA A 17 -4.27 3.11 4.89
CA ALA A 17 -4.72 1.87 4.30
C ALA A 17 -5.60 2.17 3.07
N GLY A 18 -5.32 1.51 1.94
CA GLY A 18 -5.96 1.76 0.65
C GLY A 18 -5.18 2.69 -0.29
N ASP A 19 -4.22 3.45 0.23
CA ASP A 19 -3.40 4.33 -0.60
C ASP A 19 -2.43 3.57 -1.50
N ILE A 20 -2.00 4.23 -2.57
CA ILE A 20 -0.97 3.72 -3.47
C ILE A 20 0.39 4.24 -3.00
N ARG A 21 1.28 3.31 -2.65
CA ARG A 21 2.68 3.57 -2.35
C ARG A 21 3.55 3.14 -3.51
N ILE A 22 4.49 4.01 -3.91
CA ILE A 22 5.53 3.67 -4.86
C ILE A 22 6.73 3.12 -4.08
N VAL A 23 7.10 1.88 -4.37
CA VAL A 23 8.34 1.26 -3.86
C VAL A 23 9.23 1.00 -5.06
N GLN A 24 10.42 1.60 -5.07
CA GLN A 24 11.37 1.47 -6.18
C GLN A 24 12.20 0.19 -6.09
N ASP A 25 12.32 -0.38 -4.88
CA ASP A 25 13.14 -1.54 -4.57
C ASP A 25 12.27 -2.80 -4.44
N ASP A 26 12.53 -3.79 -5.30
CA ASP A 26 11.81 -5.07 -5.32
C ASP A 26 12.03 -5.91 -4.05
N PHE A 27 13.21 -5.86 -3.45
CA PHE A 27 13.52 -6.59 -2.22
C PHE A 27 12.73 -6.02 -1.04
N ILE A 28 12.67 -4.68 -0.94
CA ILE A 28 11.84 -4.01 0.06
C ILE A 28 10.36 -4.31 -0.18
N ALA A 29 9.91 -4.25 -1.44
CA ALA A 29 8.52 -4.55 -1.78
C ALA A 29 8.14 -5.99 -1.38
N LYS A 30 9.02 -6.97 -1.63
CA LYS A 30 8.79 -8.37 -1.25
C LYS A 30 8.63 -8.53 0.27
N LYS A 31 9.55 -7.96 1.06
CA LYS A 31 9.43 -8.00 2.53
C LYS A 31 8.15 -7.35 3.04
N LEU A 32 7.78 -6.19 2.49
CA LEU A 32 6.55 -5.50 2.87
C LEU A 32 5.30 -6.31 2.52
N LYS A 33 5.31 -7.07 1.41
CA LYS A 33 4.25 -8.01 1.05
C LYS A 33 4.20 -9.20 2.00
N GLU A 34 5.34 -9.82 2.31
CA GLU A 34 5.45 -10.96 3.24
C GLU A 34 4.96 -10.58 4.66
N LEU A 35 5.20 -9.34 5.07
CA LEU A 35 4.70 -8.77 6.34
C LEU A 35 3.22 -8.34 6.29
N GLY A 36 2.55 -8.44 5.13
CA GLY A 36 1.17 -8.01 4.95
C GLY A 36 0.96 -6.48 5.03
N LEU A 37 2.01 -5.69 4.85
CA LEU A 37 1.98 -4.23 4.92
C LEU A 37 1.51 -3.60 3.60
N ILE A 38 1.87 -4.20 2.47
CA ILE A 38 1.47 -3.76 1.13
C ILE A 38 1.01 -4.96 0.29
N ALA A 39 0.25 -4.72 -0.77
CA ALA A 39 -0.16 -5.70 -1.75
C ALA A 39 -0.03 -5.15 -3.17
N ASP A 40 0.05 -6.03 -4.16
CA ASP A 40 -0.06 -5.62 -5.57
C ASP A 40 -1.35 -4.84 -5.80
N LYS A 41 -1.25 -3.73 -6.55
CA LYS A 41 -2.42 -2.95 -6.90
C LYS A 41 -3.36 -3.84 -7.72
N PRO A 42 -4.59 -4.12 -7.27
CA PRO A 42 -5.56 -4.81 -8.08
C PRO A 42 -5.80 -3.96 -9.34
N SER A 43 -5.69 -4.58 -10.51
CA SER A 43 -5.91 -3.96 -11.82
C SER A 43 -7.35 -3.45 -12.03
N LYS A 44 -8.20 -3.45 -11.01
CA LYS A 44 -9.61 -3.04 -11.08
C LYS A 44 -9.92 -1.95 -10.08
N THR A 45 -10.04 -0.74 -10.62
CA THR A 45 -11.11 0.23 -10.31
C THR A 45 -12.02 -0.19 -9.16
N THR A 46 -11.62 0.12 -7.92
CA THR A 46 -12.58 0.17 -6.81
C THR A 46 -12.24 1.40 -5.97
N LYS A 47 -12.76 2.55 -6.41
CA LYS A 47 -13.10 3.64 -5.49
C LYS A 47 -14.09 3.05 -4.49
N THR A 48 -13.81 3.09 -3.20
CA THR A 48 -14.76 2.97 -2.05
C THR A 48 -13.84 2.97 -0.82
N LYS A 49 -13.89 3.89 0.15
CA LYS A 49 -14.93 4.86 0.53
C LYS A 49 -14.21 5.95 1.35
N ALA A 50 -14.41 7.22 0.98
CA ALA A 50 -14.47 8.28 1.97
C ALA A 50 -15.77 8.03 2.74
N ASP A 51 -15.69 7.80 4.05
CA ASP A 51 -16.86 7.65 4.92
C ASP A 51 -17.07 8.99 5.64
N ALA A 52 -18.25 9.56 5.36
CA ALA A 52 -19.04 10.59 6.06
C ALA A 52 -18.34 11.86 6.58
#